data_AF-A0A8T5H8Z0-F1
#
_entry.id   AF-A0A8T5H8Z0-F1
#
_cell.length_a   1.000
_cell.length_b   1.000
_cell.length_c   1.000
_cell.angle_alpha   90.00
_cell.angle_beta   90.00
_cell.angle_gamma   90.00
#
_symmetry.space_group_name_H-M   'P 1'
#
loop_
_entity.id
_entity.type
_entity.pdbx_description
1 polymer ?
#
loop_
_entity_poly.entity_id
_entity_poly.type
_entity_poly.pdbx_seq_one_letter_code
_entity_poly.pdbx_strand_id
1 'polypeptide(L)'
;MIKHIPIMLVAVGVAVLLIGINLVLSYGLSFFTGIAVFFGIAMLVAGVDLKRKIKKLNAKNQKEHHDYTISKLMEEEDKSIKEPKED
;
A
#
# COMPACT_ATOMS: atom_id res chain seq x y z
N MET A 1 -2.06 -4.33 -31.43
CA MET A 1 -2.84 -3.70 -30.34
C MET A 1 -2.03 -2.79 -29.40
N ILE A 2 -0.70 -2.63 -29.56
CA ILE A 2 0.14 -1.72 -28.75
C ILE A 2 0.10 -0.24 -29.18
N LYS A 3 -0.40 0.04 -30.41
CA LYS A 3 -0.29 1.33 -31.10
C LYS A 3 -1.18 2.45 -30.52
N HIS A 4 -2.18 2.10 -29.71
CA HIS A 4 -3.11 3.06 -29.10
C HIS A 4 -2.71 3.54 -27.70
N ILE A 5 -1.77 2.84 -27.05
CA ILE A 5 -1.28 3.23 -25.72
C ILE A 5 -0.70 4.66 -25.73
N PRO A 6 0.11 5.07 -26.71
CA PRO A 6 0.63 6.44 -26.77
C PRO A 6 -0.48 7.47 -26.97
N ILE A 7 -1.48 7.15 -27.81
CA ILE A 7 -2.59 8.05 -28.13
C ILE A 7 -3.50 8.27 -26.91
N MET A 8 -3.79 7.20 -26.17
CA MET A 8 -4.52 7.28 -24.90
C MET A 8 -3.76 8.12 -23.87
N LEU A 9 -2.45 7.96 -23.76
CA LEU A 9 -1.63 8.76 -22.85
C LEU A 9 -1.69 10.25 -23.18
N VAL A 10 -1.61 10.60 -24.47
CA VAL A 10 -1.72 11.98 -24.93
C VAL A 10 -3.12 12.54 -24.67
N ALA A 11 -4.17 11.76 -24.96
CA ALA A 11 -5.56 12.18 -24.72
C ALA A 11 -5.83 12.44 -23.24
N VAL A 12 -5.34 11.57 -22.35
CA VAL A 12 -5.43 11.76 -20.90
C VAL A 12 -4.63 13.00 -20.47
N GLY A 13 -3.43 13.19 -21.00
CA GLY A 13 -2.60 14.37 -20.72
C GLY A 13 -3.32 15.67 -21.07
N VAL A 14 -3.95 15.73 -22.26
CA VAL A 14 -4.72 16.90 -22.71
C VAL A 14 -5.94 17.14 -21.83
N ALA A 15 -6.68 16.09 -21.46
CA ALA A 15 -7.85 16.21 -20.58
C ALA A 15 -7.47 16.76 -19.20
N VAL A 16 -6.39 16.27 -18.61
CA VAL A 16 -5.87 16.76 -17.32
C VAL A 16 -5.45 18.23 -17.42
N LEU A 17 -4.81 18.63 -18.53
CA LEU A 17 -4.38 20.00 -18.77
C LEU A 17 -5.56 20.97 -18.85
N LEU A 18 -6.63 20.60 -19.57
CA LEU A 18 -7.85 21.40 -19.68
C LEU A 18 -8.57 21.55 -18.33
N ILE A 19 -8.67 20.47 -17.56
CA ILE A 19 -9.25 20.51 -16.21
C ILE A 19 -8.41 21.43 -15.32
N GLY A 20 -7.08 21.32 -15.37
CA GLY A 20 -6.16 22.15 -14.58
C GLY A 20 -6.29 23.64 -14.90
N ILE A 21 -6.30 24.00 -16.19
CA ILE A 21 -6.49 25.39 -16.63
C ILE A 21 -7.86 25.91 -16.19
N ASN A 22 -8.93 25.12 -16.33
CA ASN A 22 -10.27 25.53 -15.91
C ASN A 22 -10.34 25.72 -14.39
N LEU A 23 -9.71 24.85 -13.61
CA LEU A 23 -9.63 24.99 -12.15
C LEU A 23 -8.90 26.28 -11.73
N VAL A 24 -7.80 26.60 -12.40
CA VAL A 24 -7.02 27.82 -12.17
C VAL A 24 -7.85 29.07 -12.49
N LEU A 25 -8.53 29.08 -13.64
CA LEU A 25 -9.32 30.24 -14.08
C LEU A 25 -10.62 30.42 -13.27
N SER A 26 -11.33 29.33 -12.98
CA SER A 26 -12.65 29.38 -12.31
C SER A 26 -12.55 29.63 -10.81
N TYR A 27 -11.50 29.13 -10.15
CA TYR A 27 -11.33 29.24 -8.69
C TYR A 27 -10.21 30.19 -8.28
N GLY A 28 -9.59 30.90 -9.24
CA GLY A 28 -8.44 31.78 -8.98
C GLY A 28 -7.26 31.03 -8.35
N LEU A 29 -7.15 29.72 -8.61
CA LEU A 29 -6.15 28.87 -7.97
C LEU A 29 -4.76 29.31 -8.44
N SER A 30 -3.91 29.73 -7.49
CA SER A 30 -2.52 30.03 -7.83
C SER A 30 -1.79 28.77 -8.32
N PHE A 31 -0.74 28.95 -9.11
CA PHE A 31 0.11 27.85 -9.58
C PHE A 31 0.60 26.94 -8.44
N PHE A 32 0.94 27.54 -7.29
CA PHE A 32 1.32 26.82 -6.07
C PHE A 32 0.18 25.98 -5.49
N THR A 33 -1.05 26.50 -5.50
CA THR A 33 -2.23 25.78 -5.05
C THR A 33 -2.54 24.59 -5.96
N GLY A 34 -2.35 24.73 -7.27
CA GLY A 34 -2.49 23.64 -8.24
C GLY A 34 -1.49 22.50 -7.99
N ILE A 35 -0.22 22.84 -7.75
CA ILE A 35 0.82 21.87 -7.38
C ILE A 35 0.46 21.18 -6.05
N ALA A 36 0.04 21.94 -5.04
CA ALA A 36 -0.33 21.40 -3.74
C ALA A 36 -1.50 20.41 -3.84
N VAL A 37 -2.53 20.70 -4.64
CA VAL A 37 -3.65 19.79 -4.88
C VAL A 37 -3.18 18.52 -5.61
N PHE A 38 -2.34 18.65 -6.63
CA PHE A 38 -1.81 17.50 -7.37
C PHE A 38 -0.97 16.56 -6.49
N PHE A 39 0.00 17.12 -5.75
CA PHE A 39 0.81 16.35 -4.80
C PHE A 39 -0.01 15.83 -3.62
N GLY A 40 -1.00 16.58 -3.14
CA GLY A 40 -1.91 16.14 -2.07
C GLY A 40 -2.70 14.90 -2.48
N ILE A 41 -3.29 14.90 -3.67
CA ILE A 41 -4.02 13.74 -4.20
C ILE A 41 -3.07 12.55 -4.41
N ALA A 42 -1.89 12.78 -5.00
CA ALA A 42 -0.89 11.74 -5.20
C ALA A 42 -0.42 11.12 -3.86
N MET A 43 -0.19 11.95 -2.85
CA MET A 43 0.22 11.52 -1.51
C MET A 43 -0.88 10.72 -0.81
N LEU A 44 -2.15 11.07 -1.00
CA LEU A 44 -3.27 10.28 -0.47
C LEU A 44 -3.33 8.89 -1.12
N VAL A 45 -3.22 8.81 -2.45
CA VAL A 45 -3.25 7.53 -3.17
C VAL A 45 -2.05 6.66 -2.78
N ALA A 46 -0.84 7.23 -2.75
CA ALA A 46 0.36 6.52 -2.32
C ALA A 46 0.27 6.10 -0.84
N GLY A 47 -0.28 6.96 0.01
CA GLY A 47 -0.50 6.71 1.43
C GLY A 47 -1.45 5.54 1.69
N VAL A 48 -2.52 5.40 0.89
CA VAL A 48 -3.46 4.27 0.99
C VAL A 48 -2.74 2.94 0.69
N ASP A 49 -1.90 2.89 -0.35
CA ASP A 49 -1.16 1.67 -0.68
C ASP A 49 -0.09 1.34 0.37
N LEU A 50 0.62 2.36 0.89
CA LEU A 50 1.55 2.20 2.00
C LEU A 50 0.84 1.64 3.25
N LYS A 51 -0.32 2.20 3.62
CA LYS A 51 -1.10 1.77 4.79
C LYS A 51 -1.57 0.32 4.63
N ARG A 52 -1.95 -0.07 3.41
CA ARG A 52 -2.33 -1.45 3.08
C ARG A 52 -1.15 -2.41 3.18
N LYS A 53 0.03 -2.02 2.69
CA LYS A 53 1.27 -2.80 2.82
C LYS A 53 1.70 -2.95 4.28
N ILE A 54 1.66 -1.88 5.07
CA ILE A 54 1.99 -1.91 6.51
C ILE A 54 1.03 -2.84 7.26
N LYS A 55 -0.28 -2.74 7.00
CA LYS A 55 -1.28 -3.64 7.62
C LYS A 55 -1.01 -5.11 7.28
N LYS A 56 -0.64 -5.40 6.04
CA LYS A 56 -0.29 -6.75 5.57
C LYS A 56 1.01 -7.26 6.21
N LEU A 57 2.00 -6.38 6.41
CA LEU A 57 3.26 -6.72 7.06
C LEU A 57 3.05 -7.03 8.55
N ASN A 58 2.27 -6.22 9.27
CA ASN A 58 2.00 -6.45 10.69
C ASN A 58 1.20 -7.75 10.93
N ALA A 59 0.21 -8.04 10.07
CA ALA A 59 -0.53 -9.29 10.16
C ALA A 59 0.33 -10.53 9.86
N LYS A 60 1.33 -10.41 8.98
CA LYS A 60 2.32 -11.47 8.73
C LYS A 60 3.24 -11.66 9.94
N ASN A 61 3.77 -10.58 10.49
CA ASN A 61 4.63 -10.62 11.67
C ASN A 61 3.91 -11.25 12.89
N GLN A 62 2.63 -10.91 13.09
CA GLN A 62 1.83 -11.48 14.17
C GLN A 62 1.54 -12.97 13.96
N LYS A 63 1.30 -13.40 12.72
CA LYS A 63 1.16 -14.83 12.38
C LYS A 63 2.46 -15.60 12.58
N GLU A 64 3.59 -15.04 12.16
CA GLU A 64 4.90 -15.66 12.30
C GLU A 64 5.28 -15.83 13.78
N HIS A 65 4.98 -14.83 14.61
CA HIS A 65 5.13 -14.96 16.06
C HIS A 65 4.20 -16.03 16.66
N HIS A 66 2.97 -16.14 16.17
CA HIS A 66 2.02 -17.14 16.67
C HIS A 66 2.41 -18.55 16.25
N ASP A 67 2.79 -18.76 14.99
CA ASP A 67 3.30 -20.04 14.48
C ASP A 67 4.60 -20.43 15.20
N TYR A 68 5.49 -19.48 15.49
CA TYR A 68 6.68 -19.75 16.29
C TYR A 68 6.33 -20.22 17.71
N THR A 69 5.38 -19.56 18.38
CA THR A 69 4.93 -19.98 19.70
C THR A 69 4.26 -21.35 19.68
N ILE A 70 3.40 -21.62 18.70
CA ILE A 70 2.73 -22.93 18.55
C ILE A 70 3.76 -24.02 18.23
N SER A 71 4.69 -23.78 17.31
CA SER A 71 5.76 -24.73 16.97
C SER A 71 6.67 -25.01 18.16
N LYS A 72 6.99 -23.99 18.97
CA LYS A 72 7.82 -24.15 20.16
C LYS A 72 7.09 -24.94 21.26
N LEU A 73 5.79 -24.69 21.45
CA LEU A 73 4.96 -25.47 22.37
C LEU A 73 4.83 -26.93 21.94
N MET A 74 4.62 -27.19 20.64
CA MET A 74 4.61 -28.54 20.09
C MET A 74 5.97 -29.23 20.24
N GLU A 75 7.08 -28.51 20.06
CA GLU A 75 8.43 -29.05 20.24
C GLU A 75 8.74 -29.37 21.72
N GLU A 76 8.22 -28.58 22.65
CA GLU A 76 8.30 -28.85 24.11
C GLU A 76 7.39 -30.02 24.53
N GLU A 77 6.16 -30.12 23.99
CA GLU A 77 5.27 -31.27 24.22
C GLU A 77 5.89 -32.57 23.70
N ASP A 78 6.44 -32.59 22.49
CA ASP A 78 7.10 -33.77 21.91
C ASP A 78 8.35 -34.21 22.69
N LYS A 79 9.07 -33.27 23.32
CA LYS A 79 10.20 -33.59 24.21
C LYS A 79 9.71 -34.18 25.53
N SER A 80 8.62 -33.64 26.10
CA SER A 80 8.03 -34.16 27.35
C SER A 80 7.43 -35.56 27.22
N ILE A 81 6.99 -35.96 26.01
CA ILE A 81 6.46 -37.30 25.72
C ILE A 81 7.60 -38.33 25.52
N LYS A 82 8.80 -37.89 25.14
CA LYS A 82 9.95 -38.76 24.82
C LYS A 82 10.92 -38.96 25.98
N GLU A 83 10.85 -38.16 27.05
CA GLU A 83 11.57 -38.47 28.29
C GLU A 83 10.80 -39.56 29.06
N PRO A 84 11.37 -40.77 29.23
CA PRO A 84 10.79 -41.76 30.13
C PRO A 84 10.82 -41.17 31.54
N LYS A 85 9.66 -41.17 32.21
CA LYS A 85 9.59 -40.96 33.65
C LYS A 85 10.37 -42.12 34.30
N GLU A 86 11.62 -41.85 34.67
CA GLU A 86 12.39 -42.71 35.54
C GLU A 86 11.82 -42.56 36.96
N ASP A 87 10.94 -43.50 37.32
CA ASP A 87 10.62 -43.88 38.70
C ASP A 87 11.36 -45.19 39.05
#